data_AF-A0AAC8VHN6-F1
#
_entry.id   AF-A0AAC8VHN6-F1
#
_cell.length_a   1.000
_cell.length_b   1.000
_cell.length_c   1.000
_cell.angle_alpha   90.00
_cell.angle_beta   90.00
_cell.angle_gamma   90.00
#
_symmetry.space_group_name_H-M   'P 1'
#
loop_
_entity.id
_entity.type
_entity.pdbx_description
1 polymer ?
#
loop_
_entity_poly.entity_id
_entity_poly.type
_entity_poly.pdbx_seq_one_letter_code
_entity_poly.pdbx_strand_id
1 'polypeptide(L)'
;MWKKATEQWIAAQNKLLPKCEYQHITFTMPKALCPFFLANRELLNHLSRLAANVLLKTAKKKKIKIGIFTALHTFGQSLNWNTHVHLSVTRGGLSKCKTTWKKVYFTKKKTMPMWRFSIVNLLRTAYKTGKLVIPHQYQNHIRCEPWSAKHGVSRPR
;
A
#
# COMPACT_ATOMS: atom_id res chain seq x y z
N MET A 1 -23.47 28.18 -1.89
CA MET A 1 -24.35 27.08 -1.42
C MET A 1 -23.60 25.76 -1.20
N TRP A 2 -22.73 25.31 -2.13
CA TRP A 2 -21.92 24.07 -2.01
C TRP A 2 -20.94 24.01 -0.83
N LYS A 3 -20.31 25.14 -0.47
CA LYS A 3 -19.38 25.22 0.66
C LYS A 3 -20.01 24.76 1.99
N LYS A 4 -21.27 25.13 2.25
CA LYS A 4 -21.97 24.79 3.50
C LYS A 4 -22.21 23.29 3.65
N ALA A 5 -22.60 22.60 2.57
CA ALA A 5 -22.80 21.16 2.59
C ALA A 5 -21.47 20.40 2.76
N THR A 6 -20.41 20.83 2.07
CA THR A 6 -19.06 20.26 2.23
C THR A 6 -18.54 20.46 3.66
N GLU A 7 -18.69 21.66 4.22
CA GLU A 7 -18.28 21.97 5.59
C GLU A 7 -19.06 21.15 6.62
N GLN A 8 -20.38 21.01 6.46
CA GLN A 8 -21.22 20.16 7.32
C GLN A 8 -20.79 18.70 7.25
N TRP A 9 -20.50 18.18 6.06
CA TRP A 9 -19.99 16.83 5.88
C TRP A 9 -18.64 16.64 6.56
N ILE A 10 -17.68 17.56 6.36
CA ILE A 10 -16.36 17.53 7.01
C ILE A 10 -16.53 17.57 8.55
N ALA A 11 -17.39 18.44 9.06
CA ALA A 11 -17.66 18.54 10.49
C ALA A 11 -18.26 17.24 11.06
N ALA A 12 -19.17 16.59 10.34
CA ALA A 12 -19.72 15.29 10.71
C ALA A 12 -18.65 14.19 10.72
N GLN A 13 -17.78 14.13 9.70
CA GLN A 13 -16.66 13.18 9.69
C GLN A 13 -15.70 13.42 10.86
N ASN A 14 -15.33 14.68 11.11
CA ASN A 14 -14.44 15.04 12.21
C ASN A 14 -15.01 14.72 13.60
N LYS A 15 -16.34 14.67 13.76
CA LYS A 15 -16.99 14.21 15.00
C LYS A 15 -16.86 12.70 15.22
N LEU A 16 -16.82 11.91 14.15
CA LEU A 16 -16.68 10.45 14.20
C LEU A 16 -15.22 10.01 14.37
N LEU A 17 -14.28 10.82 13.87
CA LEU A 17 -12.86 10.53 13.92
C LEU A 17 -12.27 10.79 15.32
N PRO A 18 -11.28 9.99 15.76
CA PRO A 18 -10.52 10.29 16.97
C PRO A 18 -9.95 11.71 16.94
N LYS A 19 -10.17 12.47 18.02
CA LYS A 19 -9.57 13.80 18.22
C LYS A 19 -8.07 13.65 18.46
N CYS A 20 -7.30 13.60 17.37
CA CYS A 20 -5.85 13.50 17.40
C CYS A 20 -5.27 14.11 16.12
N GLU A 21 -3.96 14.35 16.13
CA GLU A 21 -3.26 14.73 14.91
C GLU A 21 -3.14 13.54 13.96
N TYR A 22 -3.18 13.83 12.66
CA TYR A 22 -2.99 12.85 11.60
C TYR A 22 -1.71 13.17 10.82
N GLN A 23 -1.10 12.13 10.25
CA GLN A 23 0.00 12.25 9.31
C GLN A 23 -0.48 11.79 7.94
N HIS A 24 -0.35 12.65 6.94
CA HIS A 24 -0.53 12.28 5.54
C HIS A 24 0.75 11.62 5.02
N ILE A 25 0.63 10.45 4.40
CA ILE A 25 1.74 9.70 3.81
C ILE A 25 1.34 9.31 2.39
N THR A 26 2.26 9.47 1.45
CA THR A 26 2.08 8.97 0.07
C THR A 26 3.09 7.87 -0.20
N PHE A 27 2.61 6.69 -0.53
CA PHE A 27 3.44 5.62 -1.09
C PHE A 27 3.31 5.61 -2.61
N THR A 28 4.34 6.12 -3.27
CA THR A 28 4.44 6.13 -4.73
C THR A 28 5.01 4.80 -5.23
N MET A 29 4.43 4.27 -6.31
CA MET A 29 5.01 3.13 -7.03
C MET A 29 6.33 3.54 -7.69
N PRO A 30 7.41 2.75 -7.60
CA PRO A 30 8.59 2.97 -8.42
C PRO A 30 8.23 2.96 -9.91
N LYS A 31 8.70 3.94 -10.69
CA LYS A 31 8.35 4.11 -12.12
C LYS A 31 8.53 2.83 -12.94
N ALA A 32 9.62 2.10 -12.72
CA ALA A 32 9.91 0.83 -13.42
C ALA A 32 8.88 -0.28 -13.14
N LEU A 33 8.12 -0.19 -12.04
CA LEU A 33 7.11 -1.18 -11.67
C LEU A 33 5.69 -0.76 -12.10
N CYS A 34 5.44 0.52 -12.41
CA CYS A 34 4.14 0.99 -12.87
C CYS A 34 3.57 0.20 -14.06
N PRO A 35 4.36 -0.17 -15.10
CA PRO A 35 3.86 -0.96 -16.23
C PRO A 35 3.31 -2.34 -15.82
N PHE A 36 3.87 -2.96 -14.77
CA PHE A 36 3.34 -4.23 -14.27
C PHE A 36 1.93 -4.08 -13.69
N PHE A 37 1.65 -2.97 -13.00
CA PHE A 37 0.30 -2.69 -12.48
C PHE A 37 -0.67 -2.20 -13.55
N LEU A 38 -0.17 -1.67 -14.65
CA LEU A 38 -0.99 -1.39 -15.83
C LEU A 38 -1.44 -2.70 -16.50
N ALA A 39 -0.50 -3.63 -16.71
CA ALA A 39 -0.77 -4.93 -17.34
C ALA A 39 -1.55 -5.89 -16.42
N ASN A 40 -1.44 -5.73 -15.09
CA ASN A 40 -2.06 -6.62 -14.10
C ASN A 40 -2.93 -5.82 -13.13
N ARG A 41 -4.06 -5.28 -13.65
CA ARG A 41 -4.95 -4.39 -12.89
C ARG A 41 -5.50 -5.03 -11.61
N GLU A 42 -5.69 -6.35 -11.58
CA GLU A 42 -6.11 -7.08 -10.37
C GLU A 42 -5.16 -6.90 -9.18
N LEU A 43 -3.88 -6.67 -9.43
CA LEU A 43 -2.91 -6.45 -8.35
C LEU A 43 -3.12 -5.13 -7.62
N LEU A 44 -3.86 -4.18 -8.21
CA LEU A 44 -4.23 -2.91 -7.58
C LEU A 44 -5.07 -3.14 -6.32
N ASN A 45 -5.90 -4.18 -6.29
CA ASN A 45 -6.77 -4.52 -5.16
C ASN A 45 -5.99 -4.81 -3.86
N HIS A 46 -4.69 -5.13 -3.97
CA HIS A 46 -3.84 -5.39 -2.81
C HIS A 46 -3.16 -4.14 -2.25
N LEU A 47 -3.07 -3.05 -3.02
CA LEU A 47 -2.17 -1.93 -2.71
C LEU A 47 -2.54 -1.19 -1.43
N SER A 48 -3.83 -0.89 -1.22
CA SER A 48 -4.32 -0.25 0.01
C SER A 48 -3.99 -1.07 1.25
N ARG A 49 -4.24 -2.38 1.20
CA ARG A 49 -3.94 -3.30 2.31
C ARG A 49 -2.43 -3.39 2.58
N LEU A 50 -1.60 -3.50 1.53
CA LEU A 50 -0.15 -3.54 1.68
C LEU A 50 0.40 -2.24 2.27
N ALA A 51 -0.10 -1.10 1.81
CA ALA A 51 0.25 0.21 2.31
C ALA A 51 -0.09 0.35 3.81
N ALA A 52 -1.30 -0.03 4.22
CA ALA A 52 -1.69 -0.05 5.64
C ALA A 52 -0.79 -0.99 6.47
N ASN A 53 -0.48 -2.18 5.95
CA ASN A 53 0.37 -3.16 6.63
C ASN A 53 1.79 -2.65 6.92
N VAL A 54 2.34 -1.77 6.07
CA VAL A 54 3.63 -1.11 6.34
C VAL A 54 3.58 -0.33 7.66
N LEU A 55 2.51 0.44 7.88
CA LEU A 55 2.34 1.26 9.08
C LEU A 55 1.97 0.38 10.29
N LEU A 56 1.10 -0.60 10.09
CA LEU A 56 0.68 -1.55 11.13
C LEU A 56 1.87 -2.37 11.69
N LYS A 57 2.85 -2.72 10.87
CA LYS A 57 4.09 -3.38 11.34
C LYS A 57 4.85 -2.52 12.37
N THR A 58 4.97 -1.21 12.12
CA THR A 58 5.60 -0.29 13.08
C THR A 58 4.74 -0.10 14.33
N ALA A 59 3.42 0.01 14.17
CA ALA A 59 2.49 0.11 15.30
C ALA A 59 2.54 -1.13 16.20
N LYS A 60 2.61 -2.33 15.61
CA LYS A 60 2.76 -3.61 16.32
C LYS A 60 4.03 -3.64 17.17
N LYS A 61 5.16 -3.19 16.62
CA LYS A 61 6.44 -3.07 17.38
C LYS A 61 6.31 -2.13 18.58
N LYS A 62 5.55 -1.04 18.44
CA LYS A 62 5.25 -0.10 19.52
C LYS A 62 4.12 -0.53 20.45
N LYS A 63 3.48 -1.69 20.19
CA LYS A 63 2.32 -2.23 20.93
C LYS A 63 1.16 -1.23 21.03
N ILE A 64 0.87 -0.53 19.92
CA ILE A 64 -0.21 0.46 19.81
C ILE A 64 -1.19 0.11 18.69
N LYS A 65 -2.46 0.49 18.84
CA LYS A 65 -3.50 0.43 17.82
C LYS A 65 -3.70 1.82 17.21
N ILE A 66 -3.36 1.95 15.93
CA ILE A 66 -3.48 3.19 15.14
C ILE A 66 -4.74 3.15 14.26
N GLY A 67 -5.26 4.32 13.88
CA GLY A 67 -6.26 4.48 12.83
C GLY A 67 -5.59 4.79 11.49
N ILE A 68 -6.08 4.20 10.40
CA ILE A 68 -5.54 4.40 9.05
C ILE A 68 -6.70 4.50 8.05
N PHE A 69 -6.66 5.51 7.19
CA PHE A 69 -7.46 5.61 5.97
C PHE A 69 -6.54 5.53 4.76
N THR A 70 -6.97 4.85 3.70
CA THR A 70 -6.19 4.69 2.47
C THR A 70 -7.02 5.06 1.25
N ALA A 71 -6.43 5.80 0.31
CA ALA A 71 -7.00 6.07 -1.00
C ALA A 71 -5.98 5.66 -2.08
N LEU A 72 -6.41 4.77 -2.98
CA LEU A 72 -5.61 4.34 -4.12
C LEU A 72 -5.89 5.26 -5.31
N HIS A 73 -4.83 5.76 -5.93
CA HIS A 73 -4.88 6.53 -7.17
C HIS A 73 -4.07 5.81 -8.24
N THR A 74 -4.61 5.77 -9.46
CA THR A 74 -3.96 5.13 -10.61
C THR A 74 -3.27 6.12 -11.53
N PHE A 75 -3.70 7.38 -11.53
CA PHE A 75 -3.18 8.44 -12.38
C PHE A 75 -2.55 9.57 -11.55
N GLY A 76 -1.52 10.21 -12.11
CA GLY A 76 -0.97 11.45 -11.59
C GLY A 76 -1.78 12.67 -12.02
N GLN A 77 -1.34 13.85 -11.58
CA GLN A 77 -1.97 15.14 -11.92
C GLN A 77 -2.04 15.39 -13.44
N SER A 78 -1.02 14.97 -14.18
CA SER A 78 -0.96 15.07 -15.65
C SER A 78 -1.66 13.91 -16.37
N LEU A 79 -2.54 13.15 -15.68
CA LEU A 79 -3.24 11.96 -16.20
C LEU A 79 -2.33 10.85 -16.74
N ASN A 80 -1.05 10.86 -16.38
CA ASN A 80 -0.13 9.78 -16.68
C ASN A 80 -0.33 8.60 -15.71
N TRP A 81 -0.11 7.38 -16.20
CA TRP A 81 -0.19 6.19 -15.36
C TRP A 81 0.88 6.26 -14.25
N ASN A 82 0.42 6.46 -13.01
CA ASN A 82 1.28 6.67 -11.85
C ASN A 82 0.56 6.20 -10.59
N THR A 83 0.61 4.90 -10.35
CA THR A 83 -0.06 4.30 -9.21
C THR A 83 0.56 4.76 -7.89
N HIS A 84 -0.27 5.26 -6.97
CA HIS A 84 0.16 5.65 -5.63
C HIS A 84 -0.97 5.50 -4.62
N VAL A 85 -0.61 5.33 -3.35
CA VAL A 85 -1.56 5.21 -2.25
C VAL A 85 -1.36 6.39 -1.31
N HIS A 86 -2.40 7.18 -1.09
CA HIS A 86 -2.45 8.15 -0.01
C HIS A 86 -2.94 7.47 1.27
N LEU A 87 -2.31 7.82 2.39
CA LEU A 87 -2.68 7.34 3.70
C LEU A 87 -2.85 8.52 4.64
N SER A 88 -3.94 8.53 5.40
CA SER A 88 -4.07 9.36 6.60
C SER A 88 -3.98 8.44 7.81
N VAL A 89 -2.98 8.63 8.66
CA VAL A 89 -2.72 7.79 9.84
C VAL A 89 -2.69 8.64 11.11
N THR A 90 -3.25 8.15 12.20
CA THR A 90 -3.18 8.83 13.50
C THR A 90 -1.71 8.96 13.97
N ARG A 91 -1.28 10.15 14.44
CA ARG A 91 0.05 10.41 15.04
C ARG A 91 0.21 9.81 16.44
N GLY A 92 -0.54 8.77 16.71
CA GLY A 92 -0.55 8.03 17.96
C GLY A 92 -1.50 6.85 17.86
N GLY A 93 -1.51 6.04 18.91
CA GLY A 93 -2.44 4.93 19.01
C GLY A 93 -2.67 4.53 20.45
N LEU A 94 -3.76 3.82 20.68
CA LEU A 94 -4.10 3.27 21.98
C LEU A 94 -3.18 2.10 22.32
N SER A 95 -2.70 2.03 23.56
CA SER A 95 -1.98 0.87 24.10
C SER A 95 -2.84 -0.40 23.99
N LYS A 96 -2.23 -1.59 24.09
CA LYS A 96 -2.98 -2.86 24.10
C LYS A 96 -4.08 -2.92 25.17
N CYS A 97 -3.79 -2.39 26.36
CA CYS A 97 -4.76 -2.25 27.45
C CYS A 97 -5.80 -1.15 27.22
N LYS A 98 -5.71 -0.40 26.11
CA LYS A 98 -6.60 0.71 25.73
C LYS A 98 -6.67 1.87 26.73
N THR A 99 -5.78 1.91 27.71
CA THR A 99 -5.77 2.93 28.78
C THR A 99 -4.90 4.14 28.46
N THR A 100 -4.01 4.06 27.48
CA THR A 100 -3.03 5.14 27.23
C THR A 100 -2.86 5.40 25.75
N TRP A 101 -2.88 6.67 25.37
CA TRP A 101 -2.49 7.13 24.04
C TRP A 101 -0.98 7.30 23.94
N LYS A 102 -0.34 6.67 22.95
CA LYS A 102 1.11 6.77 22.73
C LYS A 102 1.38 7.38 21.35
N LYS A 103 2.16 8.45 21.32
CA LYS A 103 2.54 9.14 20.09
C LYS A 103 3.40 8.26 19.18
N VAL A 104 3.22 8.40 17.86
CA VAL A 104 4.04 7.74 16.84
C VAL A 104 4.22 8.67 15.65
N TYR A 105 5.38 8.57 15.01
CA TYR A 105 5.67 9.26 13.77
C TYR A 105 6.28 8.29 12.77
N PHE A 106 5.84 8.36 11.51
CA PHE A 106 6.29 7.48 10.45
C PHE A 106 7.25 8.23 9.54
N THR A 107 8.53 7.85 9.57
CA THR A 107 9.53 8.48 8.70
C THR A 107 9.61 7.75 7.37
N LYS A 108 9.77 8.52 6.28
CA LYS A 108 9.99 8.00 4.92
C LYS A 108 11.16 7.01 4.87
N LYS A 109 12.26 7.29 5.61
CA LYS A 109 13.44 6.42 5.70
C LYS A 109 13.10 5.00 6.17
N LYS A 110 12.11 4.84 7.07
CA LYS A 110 11.67 3.54 7.58
C LYS A 110 10.56 2.91 6.74
N THR A 111 9.57 3.69 6.34
CA THR A 111 8.36 3.17 5.68
C THR A 111 8.57 2.86 4.20
N MET A 112 9.36 3.66 3.48
CA MET A 112 9.54 3.48 2.03
C MET A 112 10.26 2.17 1.66
N PRO A 113 11.31 1.72 2.37
CA PRO A 113 11.89 0.40 2.11
C PRO A 113 10.89 -0.75 2.37
N MET A 114 10.09 -0.65 3.43
CA MET A 114 9.05 -1.65 3.74
C MET A 114 7.97 -1.71 2.66
N TRP A 115 7.55 -0.55 2.14
CA TRP A 115 6.62 -0.46 1.02
C TRP A 115 7.19 -1.13 -0.24
N ARG A 116 8.40 -0.76 -0.64
CA ARG A 116 9.08 -1.34 -1.81
C ARG A 116 9.23 -2.85 -1.69
N PHE A 117 9.61 -3.34 -0.50
CA PHE A 117 9.67 -4.76 -0.21
C PHE A 117 8.31 -5.44 -0.40
N SER A 118 7.23 -4.86 0.13
CA SER A 118 5.87 -5.40 -0.03
C SER A 118 5.43 -5.47 -1.50
N ILE A 119 5.74 -4.46 -2.31
CA ILE A 119 5.44 -4.46 -3.75
C ILE A 119 6.23 -5.54 -4.49
N VAL A 120 7.54 -5.60 -4.27
CA VAL A 120 8.39 -6.61 -4.92
C VAL A 120 7.93 -8.01 -4.53
N ASN A 121 7.55 -8.22 -3.27
CA ASN A 121 7.04 -9.51 -2.82
C ASN A 121 5.72 -9.88 -3.51
N LEU A 122 4.79 -8.92 -3.66
CA LEU A 122 3.53 -9.14 -4.39
C LEU A 122 3.80 -9.60 -5.84
N LEU A 123 4.68 -8.88 -6.56
CA LEU A 123 5.03 -9.22 -7.94
C LEU A 123 5.74 -10.58 -8.02
N ARG A 124 6.67 -10.87 -7.10
CA ARG A 124 7.35 -12.18 -7.03
C ARG A 124 6.36 -13.32 -6.78
N THR A 125 5.38 -13.12 -5.91
CA THR A 125 4.34 -14.13 -5.67
C THR A 125 3.52 -14.35 -6.93
N ALA A 126 3.03 -13.29 -7.58
CA ALA A 126 2.27 -13.40 -8.82
C ALA A 126 3.07 -14.14 -9.91
N TYR A 127 4.35 -13.81 -10.06
CA TYR A 127 5.28 -14.46 -10.98
C TYR A 127 5.41 -15.96 -10.69
N LYS A 128 5.70 -16.34 -9.44
CA LYS A 128 5.84 -17.75 -9.04
C LYS A 128 4.57 -18.56 -9.26
N THR A 129 3.40 -17.94 -9.15
CA THR A 129 2.11 -18.59 -9.40
C THR A 129 1.69 -18.62 -10.87
N GLY A 130 2.51 -18.08 -11.79
CA GLY A 130 2.18 -18.00 -13.21
C GLY A 130 1.06 -17.02 -13.55
N LYS A 131 0.69 -16.14 -12.61
CA LYS A 131 -0.42 -15.18 -12.76
C LYS A 131 0.05 -13.77 -13.15
N LEU A 132 1.37 -13.58 -13.30
CA LEU A 132 1.93 -12.27 -13.65
C LEU A 132 2.12 -12.17 -15.16
N VAL A 133 1.40 -11.23 -15.77
CA VAL A 133 1.65 -10.80 -17.15
C VAL A 133 2.87 -9.87 -17.15
N ILE A 134 3.91 -10.25 -17.88
CA ILE A 134 5.12 -9.44 -18.07
C ILE A 134 4.85 -8.38 -19.15
N PRO A 135 4.98 -7.06 -18.85
CA PRO A 135 4.82 -6.02 -19.86
C PRO A 135 5.82 -6.20 -21.01
N HIS A 136 5.39 -5.88 -22.23
CA HIS A 136 6.16 -6.10 -23.47
C HIS A 136 7.62 -5.63 -23.38
N GLN A 137 7.83 -4.41 -22.87
CA GLN A 137 9.16 -3.81 -22.68
C GLN A 137 10.13 -4.58 -21.76
N TYR A 138 9.63 -5.58 -21.01
CA TYR A 138 10.44 -6.41 -20.11
C TYR A 138 10.52 -7.88 -20.52
N GLN A 139 9.87 -8.29 -21.61
CA GLN A 139 9.80 -9.71 -22.02
C GLN A 139 11.18 -10.31 -22.32
N ASN A 140 12.10 -9.53 -22.90
CA ASN A 140 13.47 -9.99 -23.20
C ASN A 140 14.38 -10.04 -21.96
N HIS A 141 13.96 -9.43 -20.85
CA HIS A 141 14.75 -9.36 -19.62
C HIS A 141 14.25 -10.32 -18.53
N ILE A 142 13.00 -10.75 -18.62
CA ILE A 142 12.34 -11.61 -17.63
C ILE A 142 11.78 -12.83 -18.37
N ARG A 143 12.49 -13.95 -18.27
CA ARG A 143 12.03 -15.20 -18.90
C ARG A 143 10.74 -15.68 -18.23
N CYS A 144 9.69 -15.99 -18.99
CA CYS A 144 8.41 -16.51 -18.49
C CYS A 144 8.44 -18.03 -18.20
N GLU A 145 9.58 -18.61 -17.86
CA GLU A 145 9.59 -20.02 -17.48
C GLU A 145 9.11 -20.16 -16.02
N PRO A 146 8.07 -20.97 -15.76
CA PRO A 146 7.69 -21.31 -14.39
C PRO A 146 8.91 -21.84 -13.66
N TRP A 147 9.13 -21.38 -12.42
CA TRP A 147 10.21 -21.90 -11.58
C TRP A 147 10.19 -23.44 -11.49
N SER A 148 8.99 -24.03 -11.56
CA SER A 148 8.77 -25.48 -11.63
C SER A 148 9.30 -26.13 -12.91
N ALA A 149 9.26 -25.45 -14.06
CA ALA A 149 9.78 -25.97 -15.33
C ALA A 149 11.31 -25.99 -15.37
N LYS A 150 11.96 -25.09 -14.63
CA LYS A 150 13.42 -24.91 -14.65
C LYS A 150 14.18 -25.83 -13.70
N HIS A 151 13.51 -26.44 -12.73
CA HIS A 151 14.14 -27.22 -11.65
C HIS A 151 13.59 -28.63 -11.47
N GLY A 152 12.86 -29.17 -12.46
CA GLY A 152 12.51 -30.60 -12.48
C GLY A 152 11.68 -31.10 -11.29
N VAL A 153 11.05 -30.22 -10.50
CA VAL A 153 10.21 -30.65 -9.38
C VAL A 153 8.84 -30.99 -9.94
N SER A 154 8.65 -32.27 -10.28
CA SER A 154 7.34 -32.84 -10.56
C SER A 154 6.42 -32.66 -9.34
N ARG A 155 5.17 -32.27 -9.58
CA ARG A 155 4.15 -32.24 -8.53
C ARG A 155 3.95 -33.67 -8.01
N PRO A 156 3.91 -33.92 -6.68
CA PRO A 156 3.39 -35.18 -6.18
C PRO A 156 1.92 -35.30 -6.63
N ARG A 157 1.53 -36.50 -7.06
CA ARG A 157 0.12 -36.83 -7.34
C ARG A 157 -0.71 -36.73 -6.07
#